data_AF-A0A0C2DGH0-F1
#
_entry.id   AF-A0A0C2DGH0-F1
#
_cell.length_a   1.000
_cell.length_b   1.000
_cell.length_c   1.000
_cell.angle_alpha   90.00
_cell.angle_beta   90.00
_cell.angle_gamma   90.00
#
_symmetry.space_group_name_H-M   'P 1'
#
loop_
_entity.id
_entity.type
_entity.pdbx_description
1 polymer ?
#
loop_
_entity_poly.entity_id
_entity_poly.type
_entity_poly.pdbx_seq_one_letter_code
_entity_poly.pdbx_strand_id
1 'polypeptide(L)' 'MQQHMDAIQCTMSLLCIEVGFDETLIELFRLAFALQSLALDPQQSFTADKRIALHNLVAKYMNLAAQLMANPSLCQHVQQ' A
#
# COMPACT_ATOMS: atom_id res chain seq x y z
N MET A 1 -14.57 -9.71 -0.34
CA MET A 1 -13.11 -9.50 -0.26
C MET A 1 -12.66 -8.34 -1.13
N GLN A 2 -12.91 -8.37 -2.44
CA GLN A 2 -12.56 -7.28 -3.37
C GLN A 2 -13.06 -5.90 -2.90
N GLN A 3 -14.33 -5.79 -2.55
CA GLN A 3 -14.92 -4.55 -2.01
C GLN A 3 -14.18 -3.99 -0.79
N HIS A 4 -13.68 -4.86 0.11
CA HIS A 4 -12.92 -4.40 1.28
C HIS A 4 -11.54 -3.90 0.90
N MET A 5 -10.86 -4.58 -0.03
CA MET A 5 -9.56 -4.13 -0.54
C MET A 5 -9.69 -2.81 -1.28
N ASP A 6 -10.74 -2.64 -2.08
CA ASP A 6 -11.00 -1.39 -2.80
C ASP A 6 -11.33 -0.25 -1.82
N ALA A 7 -12.08 -0.51 -0.76
CA ALA A 7 -12.37 0.48 0.28
C ALA A 7 -11.09 0.90 1.03
N ILE A 8 -10.21 -0.04 1.38
CA ILE A 8 -8.93 0.26 2.02
C ILE A 8 -8.04 1.07 1.06
N GLN A 9 -7.93 0.63 -0.20
CA GLN A 9 -7.14 1.33 -1.21
C GLN A 9 -7.64 2.77 -1.42
N CYS A 10 -8.96 2.95 -1.57
CA CYS A 10 -9.59 4.26 -1.73
C CYS A 10 -9.27 5.15 -0.52
N THR A 11 -9.42 4.63 0.69
CA THR A 11 -9.13 5.37 1.93
C THR A 11 -7.66 5.78 2.01
N MET A 12 -6.72 4.85 1.75
CA MET A 12 -5.28 5.15 1.74
C MET A 12 -4.94 6.19 0.68
N SER A 13 -5.54 6.11 -0.50
CA SER A 13 -5.34 7.10 -1.57
C SER A 13 -5.88 8.48 -1.19
N LEU A 14 -7.06 8.58 -0.58
CA LEU A 14 -7.61 9.85 -0.09
C LEU A 14 -6.72 10.45 1.00
N LEU A 15 -6.26 9.65 1.97
CA LEU A 15 -5.35 10.13 3.01
C LEU A 15 -4.00 10.61 2.41
N CYS A 16 -3.48 9.90 1.42
CA CYS A 16 -2.23 10.26 0.74
C CYS A 16 -2.35 11.60 -0.02
N ILE A 17 -3.49 11.84 -0.68
CA ILE A 17 -3.73 13.03 -1.52
C ILE A 17 -4.20 14.23 -0.69
N GLU A 18 -5.18 14.04 0.19
CA GLU A 18 -5.91 15.12 0.85
C GLU A 18 -5.30 15.53 2.19
N VAL A 19 -4.70 14.58 2.92
CA VAL A 19 -4.04 14.88 4.20
C VAL A 19 -2.57 15.21 3.97
N GLY A 20 -1.86 14.45 3.14
CA GLY A 20 -0.65 14.90 2.42
C GLY A 20 0.55 15.47 3.22
N PHE A 21 0.55 15.43 4.56
CA PHE A 21 1.68 15.89 5.39
C PHE A 21 2.65 14.74 5.73
N ASP A 22 3.93 15.08 5.92
CA ASP A 22 5.04 14.12 6.09
C ASP A 22 4.75 12.99 7.09
N GLU A 23 4.21 13.31 8.27
CA GLU A 23 3.89 12.30 9.29
C GLU A 23 2.81 11.33 8.82
N THR A 24 1.77 11.81 8.14
CA THR A 24 0.69 10.95 7.63
C THR A 24 1.19 10.03 6.54
N LEU A 25 2.05 10.52 5.65
CA LEU A 25 2.66 9.69 4.61
C LEU A 25 3.52 8.58 5.21
N ILE A 26 4.32 8.89 6.24
CA ILE A 26 5.12 7.89 6.96
C ILE A 26 4.22 6.80 7.56
N GLU A 27 3.11 7.18 8.20
CA GLU A 27 2.16 6.21 8.77
C GLU A 27 1.47 5.36 7.68
N LEU A 28 1.16 5.94 6.52
CA LEU A 28 0.61 5.18 5.39
C LEU A 28 1.62 4.19 4.80
N PHE A 29 2.91 4.53 4.74
CA PHE A 29 3.97 3.58 4.37
C PHE A 29 4.09 2.45 5.40
N ARG A 30 4.07 2.79 6.70
CA ARG A 30 4.09 1.78 7.79
C ARG A 30 2.91 0.83 7.66
N LEU A 31 1.71 1.34 7.38
CA LEU A 31 0.53 0.53 7.13
C LEU A 31 0.71 -0.37 5.90
N ALA A 32 1.22 0.15 4.79
CA ALA A 32 1.47 -0.63 3.58
C ALA A 32 2.46 -1.79 3.86
N PHE A 33 3.55 -1.52 4.58
CA PHE A 33 4.51 -2.56 4.96
C PHE A 33 3.92 -3.57 5.94
N ALA A 34 3.11 -3.14 6.91
CA ALA A 34 2.41 -4.06 7.81
C ALA A 34 1.45 -4.99 7.06
N LEU A 35 0.72 -4.48 6.06
CA LEU A 35 -0.13 -5.31 5.19
C LEU A 35 0.69 -6.30 4.36
N GLN A 36 1.85 -5.90 3.85
CA GLN A 36 2.77 -6.79 3.15
C GLN A 36 3.33 -7.88 4.07
N SER A 37 3.74 -7.52 5.29
CA SER A 37 4.21 -8.48 6.29
C SER A 37 3.11 -9.47 6.67
N LEU A 38 1.86 -9.01 6.84
CA LEU A 38 0.72 -9.87 7.13
C LEU A 38 0.42 -10.84 5.97
N ALA A 39 0.60 -10.41 4.73
CA ALA A 39 0.43 -11.26 3.56
C ALA A 39 1.51 -12.34 3.43
N LEU A 40 2.70 -12.11 4.00
CA LEU A 40 3.83 -13.05 4.00
C LEU A 40 3.90 -13.92 5.26
N ASP A 41 3.18 -13.56 6.32
CA ASP A 41 3.17 -14.30 7.58
C ASP A 41 2.68 -15.74 7.36
N PRO A 42 3.51 -16.76 7.62
CA PRO A 42 3.12 -18.17 7.47
C PRO A 42 2.13 -18.61 8.55
N GLN A 43 2.02 -17.88 9.68
CA GLN A 43 1.04 -18.15 10.72
C GLN A 43 -0.37 -17.75 10.29
N GLN A 44 -0.49 -16.84 9.31
CA GLN A 44 -1.78 -16.50 8.72
C GLN A 44 -2.19 -17.57 7.70
N SER A 45 -3.33 -18.21 7.93
CA SER A 45 -3.94 -19.19 7.01
C SER A 45 -4.65 -18.52 5.81
N PHE A 46 -3.99 -17.53 5.18
CA PHE A 46 -4.56 -16.82 4.03
C PHE A 46 -4.44 -17.65 2.75
N THR A 47 -5.53 -17.65 1.98
CA THR A 47 -5.55 -18.17 0.61
C THR A 47 -4.60 -17.38 -0.28
N ALA A 48 -4.16 -17.99 -1.39
CA ALA A 48 -3.33 -17.30 -2.39
C ALA A 48 -4.02 -16.01 -2.87
N ASP A 49 -5.32 -16.06 -3.15
CA ASP A 49 -6.12 -14.90 -3.57
C ASP A 49 -6.05 -13.74 -2.56
N LYS A 50 -6.14 -14.04 -1.26
CA LYS A 50 -6.06 -13.00 -0.22
C LYS A 50 -4.65 -12.40 -0.13
N ARG A 51 -3.61 -13.22 -0.28
CA ARG A 51 -2.21 -12.74 -0.29
C ARG A 51 -1.96 -11.85 -1.51
N ILE A 52 -2.39 -12.29 -2.70
CA ILE A 52 -2.29 -11.51 -3.94
C ILE A 52 -3.05 -10.19 -3.80
N ALA A 53 -4.25 -10.20 -3.23
CA ALA A 53 -5.04 -8.99 -3.04
C ALA A 53 -4.36 -7.98 -2.11
N LEU A 54 -3.74 -8.43 -1.02
CA LEU A 54 -2.94 -7.58 -0.13
C LEU A 54 -1.71 -7.00 -0.83
N HIS A 55 -0.96 -7.82 -1.56
CA HIS A 55 0.20 -7.33 -2.32
C HIS A 55 -0.19 -6.34 -3.42
N ASN A 56 -1.30 -6.58 -4.12
CA ASN A 56 -1.83 -5.66 -5.12
C ASN A 56 -2.22 -4.31 -4.51
N LEU A 57 -2.79 -4.30 -3.31
CA LEU A 57 -3.11 -3.07 -2.58
C LEU A 57 -1.84 -2.29 -2.24
N VAL A 58 -0.83 -2.97 -1.69
CA VAL A 58 0.47 -2.36 -1.37
C VAL A 58 1.12 -1.77 -2.62
N ALA A 59 1.17 -2.51 -3.72
CA ALA A 59 1.74 -2.05 -4.98
C ALA A 59 1.03 -0.79 -5.53
N LYS A 60 -0.31 -0.78 -5.51
CA LYS A 60 -1.10 0.39 -5.94
C LYS A 60 -0.81 1.63 -5.09
N TYR A 61 -0.74 1.48 -3.76
CA TYR A 61 -0.38 2.57 -2.87
C TYR A 61 1.05 3.08 -3.12
N MET A 62 2.04 2.19 -3.21
CA MET A 62 3.43 2.56 -3.47
C MET A 62 3.59 3.33 -4.78
N ASN A 63 2.90 2.89 -5.84
CA ASN A 63 2.89 3.58 -7.12
C ASN A 63 2.27 4.99 -7.04
N LEU A 64 1.14 5.13 -6.35
CA LEU A 64 0.54 6.44 -6.12
C LEU A 64 1.48 7.37 -5.36
N ALA A 65 2.06 6.89 -4.25
CA ALA A 65 2.94 7.68 -3.41
C ALA A 65 4.22 8.10 -4.15
N ALA A 66 4.79 7.23 -5.00
CA ALA A 66 5.92 7.55 -5.86
C ALA A 66 5.62 8.75 -6.79
N GLN A 67 4.44 8.74 -7.43
CA GLN A 67 4.01 9.80 -8.34
C GLN A 67 3.78 11.13 -7.61
N LEU A 68 3.23 11.10 -6.38
CA LEU A 68 2.92 12.30 -5.61
C LEU A 68 4.15 12.94 -4.96
N MET A 69 5.06 12.13 -4.40
CA MET A 69 6.23 12.65 -3.68
C MET A 69 7.37 13.08 -4.62
N ALA A 70 7.32 12.68 -5.90
CA ALA A 70 8.39 12.88 -6.87
C ALA A 70 9.78 12.42 -6.37
N ASN A 71 9.82 11.44 -5.45
CA ASN A 71 11.06 10.90 -4.90
C ASN A 71 11.71 9.97 -5.93
N PRO A 72 12.90 10.29 -6.47
CA PRO A 72 13.50 9.51 -7.55
C PRO A 72 13.78 8.05 -7.18
N SER A 73 14.23 7.79 -5.95
CA SER A 73 14.52 6.44 -5.47
C SER A 73 13.27 5.59 -5.36
N LEU A 74 12.15 6.19 -4.91
CA LEU A 74 10.88 5.48 -4.83
C LEU A 74 10.29 5.23 -6.22
N CYS A 75 10.37 6.22 -7.13
CA CYS A 75 9.97 6.03 -8.53
C CYS A 75 10.75 4.89 -9.20
N GLN A 76 12.07 4.82 -8.97
CA GLN A 76 12.90 3.73 -9.48
C GLN A 76 12.47 2.39 -8.89
N HIS A 77 12.19 2.31 -7.59
CA HIS A 77 11.76 1.07 -6.94
C HIS A 77 10.45 0.52 -7.51
N VAL A 78 9.47 1.39 -7.82
CA VAL A 78 8.18 0.96 -8.39
C VAL A 78 8.29 0.53 -9.85
N GLN A 79 9.28 1.03 -10.59
CA GLN A 79 9.50 0.71 -12.01
C GLN A 79 10.31 -0.58 -12.24
N GLN A 80 10.89 -1.17 -11.19
CA GLN A 80 11.64 -2.43 -11.24
C GLN A 80 10.71 -3.65 -11.26
#